data_AF-A0A926PZY4-F1
#
_entry.id   AF-A0A926PZY4-F1
#
_cell.length_a   1.000
_cell.length_b   1.000
_cell.length_c   1.000
_cell.angle_alpha   90.00
_cell.angle_beta   90.00
_cell.angle_gamma   90.00
#
_symmetry.space_group_name_H-M   'P 1'
#
loop_
_entity.id
_entity.type
_entity.pdbx_description
1 polymer ?
#
loop_
_entity_poly.entity_id
_entity_poly.type
_entity_poly.pdbx_seq_one_letter_code
_entity_poly.pdbx_strand_id
1 'polypeptide(L)'
;MKKVILIILLFAGIVFLTGYFIGQTGILRIYTIPTTGNEPNLRVNSIIAVSNLVNFNRGDFACFRHKDKTLGKQTYVFRLMGMGNDIIEIKNGTRLHNHLTWPEL
;
A
#
# COMPACT_ATOMS: atom_id res chain seq x y z
N MET A 1 -16.91 13.48 -39.73
CA MET A 1 -16.35 12.11 -39.56
C MET A 1 -14.85 12.11 -39.25
N LYS A 2 -13.93 12.39 -40.19
CA LYS A 2 -12.46 12.32 -39.96
C LYS A 2 -11.96 13.01 -38.66
N LYS A 3 -12.42 14.24 -38.38
CA LYS A 3 -12.07 14.97 -37.14
C LYS A 3 -12.53 14.26 -35.85
N VAL A 4 -13.68 13.59 -35.87
CA VAL A 4 -14.22 12.84 -34.71
C VAL A 4 -13.41 11.58 -34.46
N ILE A 5 -13.03 10.87 -35.52
CA ILE A 5 -12.14 9.69 -35.43
C ILE A 5 -10.77 10.10 -34.85
N LEU A 6 -10.22 11.24 -35.29
CA LEU A 6 -8.98 11.77 -34.73
C LEU A 6 -9.10 12.07 -33.23
N ILE A 7 -10.18 12.71 -32.78
CA ILE A 7 -10.43 13.00 -31.35
C ILE A 7 -10.54 11.70 -30.53
N ILE A 8 -11.26 10.69 -31.03
CA ILE A 8 -11.41 9.39 -30.36
C ILE A 8 -10.05 8.69 -30.22
N LEU A 9 -9.24 8.67 -31.28
CA LEU A 9 -7.89 8.09 -31.24
C LEU A 9 -6.96 8.84 -30.27
N LEU A 10 -7.06 10.16 -30.21
CA LEU A 10 -6.25 11.00 -29.32
C LEU A 10 -6.64 10.75 -27.84
N PHE A 11 -7.95 10.66 -27.55
CA PHE A 11 -8.45 10.31 -26.22
C PHE A 11 -8.03 8.88 -25.81
N ALA A 12 -8.20 7.90 -26.69
CA ALA A 12 -7.78 6.52 -26.43
C ALA A 12 -6.27 6.41 -26.20
N GLY A 13 -5.46 7.15 -26.96
CA GLY A 13 -4.01 7.24 -26.77
C GLY A 13 -3.63 7.83 -25.41
N ILE A 14 -4.29 8.90 -24.97
CA ILE A 14 -4.10 9.49 -23.63
C ILE A 14 -4.43 8.46 -22.54
N VAL A 15 -5.62 7.84 -22.60
CA VAL A 15 -6.06 6.84 -21.60
C VAL A 15 -5.08 5.65 -21.52
N PHE A 16 -4.61 5.16 -22.67
CA PHE A 16 -3.62 4.08 -22.73
C PHE A 16 -2.29 4.48 -22.09
N LEU A 17 -1.74 5.66 -22.43
CA LEU A 17 -0.50 6.16 -21.86
C LEU A 17 -0.62 6.36 -20.35
N THR A 18 -1.70 6.99 -19.87
CA THR A 18 -1.96 7.18 -18.43
C THR A 18 -2.03 5.84 -17.70
N GLY A 19 -2.76 4.85 -18.22
CA GLY A 19 -2.83 3.51 -17.65
C GLY A 19 -1.46 2.81 -17.58
N TYR A 20 -0.66 2.92 -18.66
CA TYR A 20 0.70 2.39 -18.71
C TYR A 20 1.62 3.01 -17.63
N PHE A 21 1.62 4.33 -17.50
CA PHE A 21 2.42 5.03 -16.49
C PHE A 21 1.99 4.69 -15.05
N ILE A 22 0.69 4.58 -14.77
CA ILE A 22 0.18 4.18 -13.44
C ILE A 22 0.67 2.76 -13.08
N GLY A 23 0.60 1.81 -14.02
CA GLY A 23 1.05 0.43 -13.80
C GLY A 23 2.54 0.32 -13.45
N GLN A 24 3.40 1.04 -14.20
CA GLN A 24 4.85 1.04 -14.01
C GLN A 24 5.27 1.71 -12.69
N THR A 25 4.76 2.91 -12.43
CA THR A 25 5.09 3.70 -11.22
C THR A 25 4.52 3.08 -9.94
N GLY A 26 3.40 2.35 -10.05
CA GLY A 26 2.64 1.88 -8.90
C GLY A 26 1.88 2.98 -8.16
N ILE A 27 1.62 4.11 -8.83
CA ILE A 27 0.85 5.26 -8.30
C ILE A 27 -0.49 4.82 -7.69
N LEU A 28 -1.16 3.86 -8.33
CA LEU A 28 -2.35 3.22 -7.82
C LEU A 28 -2.26 1.72 -8.14
N ARG A 29 -2.49 0.87 -7.14
CA ARG A 29 -2.57 -0.58 -7.30
C ARG A 29 -3.73 -1.14 -6.50
N ILE A 30 -4.30 -2.22 -7.01
CA ILE A 30 -5.35 -2.99 -6.34
C ILE A 30 -4.75 -4.34 -5.96
N TYR A 31 -4.95 -4.75 -4.71
CA TYR A 31 -4.50 -6.03 -4.18
C TYR A 31 -5.64 -6.76 -3.48
N THR A 32 -5.61 -8.08 -3.51
CA THR A 32 -6.48 -8.95 -2.71
C THR A 32 -5.68 -9.48 -1.52
N ILE A 33 -6.26 -9.51 -0.32
CA ILE A 33 -5.61 -9.99 0.91
C ILE A 33 -5.75 -11.52 1.01
N PRO A 34 -4.65 -12.32 0.93
CA PRO A 34 -4.75 -13.77 0.92
C PRO A 34 -4.51 -14.43 2.29
N THR A 35 -4.30 -13.65 3.36
CA THR A 35 -3.92 -14.16 4.70
C THR A 35 -4.66 -13.43 5.82
N THR A 36 -4.82 -14.11 6.96
CA THR A 36 -5.47 -13.57 8.18
C THR A 36 -4.58 -12.61 8.99
N GLY A 37 -3.32 -12.39 8.59
CA GLY A 37 -2.31 -11.71 9.41
C GLY A 37 -2.57 -10.22 9.74
N ASN A 38 -3.63 -9.62 9.19
CA ASN A 38 -4.07 -8.25 9.48
C ASN A 38 -5.54 -8.18 9.95
N GLU A 39 -6.16 -9.31 10.29
CA GLU A 39 -7.51 -9.33 10.86
C GLU A 39 -7.54 -8.70 12.27
N PRO A 40 -8.67 -8.08 12.69
CA PRO A 40 -9.93 -7.93 11.94
C PRO A 40 -9.94 -6.76 10.94
N ASN A 41 -8.89 -5.94 10.89
CA ASN A 41 -8.85 -4.71 10.09
C ASN A 41 -8.89 -4.98 8.58
N LEU A 42 -8.10 -5.94 8.11
CA LEU A 42 -8.08 -6.40 6.71
C LEU A 42 -8.43 -7.89 6.69
N ARG A 43 -9.65 -8.19 6.23
CA ARG A 43 -10.19 -9.56 6.16
C ARG A 43 -9.60 -10.34 4.99
N VAL A 44 -9.53 -11.66 5.12
CA VAL A 44 -9.18 -12.54 3.99
C VAL A 44 -10.14 -12.30 2.81
N ASN A 45 -9.59 -12.33 1.59
CA ASN A 45 -10.25 -12.04 0.32
C ASN A 45 -10.81 -10.61 0.15
N SER A 46 -10.54 -9.69 1.10
CA SER A 46 -10.85 -8.27 0.87
C SER A 46 -9.96 -7.68 -0.22
N ILE A 47 -10.52 -6.75 -0.99
CA ILE A 47 -9.82 -6.00 -2.03
C ILE A 47 -9.47 -4.63 -1.47
N ILE A 48 -8.20 -4.24 -1.57
CA ILE A 48 -7.70 -2.93 -1.16
C ILE A 48 -7.14 -2.16 -2.35
N ALA A 49 -7.37 -0.85 -2.37
CA ALA A 49 -6.68 0.09 -3.24
C ALA A 49 -5.57 0.78 -2.46
N VAL A 50 -4.36 0.85 -3.02
CA VAL A 50 -3.19 1.45 -2.38
C VAL A 50 -2.48 2.40 -3.33
N SER A 51 -1.91 3.47 -2.79
CA SER A 51 -1.20 4.51 -3.53
C SER A 51 0.12 4.87 -2.83
N ASN A 52 1.10 5.34 -3.60
CA ASN A 52 2.35 5.91 -3.10
C ASN A 52 2.40 7.45 -3.23
N LEU A 53 1.27 8.10 -3.55
CA LEU A 53 1.17 9.57 -3.66
C LEU A 53 1.01 10.28 -2.31
N VAL A 54 0.64 9.55 -1.25
CA VAL A 54 0.38 10.09 0.08
C VAL A 54 1.53 9.72 1.01
N ASN A 55 1.95 10.65 1.87
CA ASN A 55 2.96 10.40 2.88
C ASN A 55 2.44 9.39 3.92
N PHE A 56 3.29 8.45 4.31
CA PHE A 56 2.97 7.45 5.34
C PHE A 56 2.99 8.06 6.74
N ASN A 57 1.96 7.79 7.52
CA ASN A 57 1.85 8.16 8.93
C ASN A 57 1.89 6.91 9.82
N ARG A 58 2.19 7.12 11.10
CA ARG A 58 2.11 6.05 12.11
C ARG A 58 0.67 5.55 12.19
N GLY A 59 0.48 4.24 12.16
CA GLY A 59 -0.83 3.62 12.14
C GLY A 59 -1.38 3.30 10.74
N ASP A 60 -0.80 3.83 9.65
CA ASP A 60 -1.24 3.48 8.29
C ASP A 60 -0.91 2.02 7.93
N PHE A 61 -1.67 1.41 7.02
CA PHE A 61 -1.28 0.14 6.42
C PHE A 61 -0.35 0.38 5.23
N ALA A 62 0.93 0.05 5.39
CA ALA A 62 1.95 0.24 4.36
C ALA A 62 2.19 -1.07 3.59
N CYS A 63 2.24 -0.97 2.25
CA CYS A 63 2.64 -2.08 1.38
C CYS A 63 4.14 -1.99 1.04
N PHE A 64 4.89 -3.08 1.26
CA PHE A 64 6.31 -3.15 0.92
C PHE A 64 6.66 -4.45 0.20
N ARG A 65 7.68 -4.41 -0.64
CA ARG A 65 8.20 -5.58 -1.37
C ARG A 65 9.33 -6.20 -0.56
N HIS A 66 9.16 -7.46 -0.14
CA HIS A 66 10.18 -8.23 0.56
C HIS A 66 10.54 -9.48 -0.25
N LYS A 67 11.82 -9.86 -0.23
CA LYS A 67 12.31 -11.08 -0.87
C LYS A 67 12.61 -12.11 0.22
N ASP A 68 11.65 -12.98 0.47
CA ASP A 68 11.84 -14.12 1.35
C ASP A 68 12.68 -15.20 0.65
N LYS A 69 13.40 -16.02 1.44
CA LYS A 69 14.25 -17.10 0.92
C LYS A 69 13.43 -18.29 0.40
N THR A 70 12.23 -18.52 0.92
CA THR A 70 11.37 -19.67 0.60
C THR A 70 10.22 -19.28 -0.34
N LEU A 71 9.58 -18.13 -0.13
CA LEU A 71 8.42 -17.63 -0.89
C LEU A 71 8.79 -16.65 -2.02
N GLY A 72 10.08 -16.30 -2.15
CA GLY A 72 10.57 -15.39 -3.18
C GLY A 72 10.13 -13.94 -2.96
N LYS A 73 9.95 -13.19 -4.05
CA LYS A 73 9.64 -11.75 -4.02
C LYS A 73 8.14 -11.53 -3.92
N GLN A 74 7.66 -11.12 -2.74
CA GLN A 74 6.25 -10.89 -2.43
C GLN A 74 5.99 -9.44 -2.01
N THR A 75 4.74 -9.00 -2.12
CA THR A 75 4.26 -7.74 -1.51
C THR A 75 3.56 -8.06 -0.21
N TYR A 76 4.03 -7.50 0.89
CA TYR A 76 3.40 -7.61 2.21
C TYR A 76 2.68 -6.30 2.54
N VAL A 77 1.64 -6.38 3.36
CA VAL A 77 0.94 -5.24 3.94
C VAL A 77 0.88 -5.41 5.45
N PHE A 78 1.31 -4.39 6.19
CA PHE A 78 1.27 -4.36 7.65
C PHE A 78 1.10 -2.92 8.15
N ARG A 79 0.69 -2.77 9.40
CA ARG A 79 0.56 -1.45 10.04
C ARG A 79 1.93 -0.84 10.32
N LEU A 80 2.13 0.43 9.97
CA LEU A 80 3.35 1.18 10.23
C LEU A 80 3.41 1.59 11.72
N MET A 81 4.20 0.87 12.51
CA MET A 81 4.25 1.05 13.97
C MET A 81 5.24 2.12 14.45
N GLY A 82 6.21 2.47 13.61
CA GLY A 82 7.27 3.44 13.87
C GLY A 82 7.96 3.87 12.58
N MET A 83 8.56 5.04 12.61
CA MET A 83 9.30 5.68 11.53
C MET A 83 10.78 5.83 11.93
N GLY A 84 11.59 6.46 11.08
CA GLY A 84 12.99 6.76 11.41
C GLY A 84 13.10 7.56 12.72
N ASN A 85 14.05 7.16 13.58
CA ASN A 85 14.31 7.69 14.91
C ASN A 85 13.28 7.35 16.02
N ASP A 86 12.25 6.55 15.74
CA ASP A 86 11.33 6.08 16.79
C ASP A 86 11.90 4.88 17.56
N ILE A 87 11.75 4.89 18.90
CA ILE A 87 12.05 3.76 19.78
C ILE A 87 10.76 2.94 19.95
N ILE A 88 10.77 1.70 19.48
CA ILE A 88 9.66 0.75 19.64
C ILE A 88 10.06 -0.31 20.68
N GLU A 89 9.32 -0.38 21.77
CA GLU A 89 9.49 -1.41 22.81
C GLU A 89 8.21 -2.24 22.94
N ILE A 90 8.33 -3.48 23.38
CA ILE A 90 7.20 -4.30 23.81
C ILE A 90 7.51 -4.76 25.24
N LYS A 91 6.67 -4.35 26.20
CA LYS A 91 6.80 -4.71 27.62
C LYS A 91 5.49 -5.35 28.08
N ASN A 92 5.55 -6.59 28.54
CA ASN A 92 4.39 -7.39 29.00
C ASN A 92 3.22 -7.44 27.99
N GLY A 93 3.53 -7.50 26.69
CA GLY A 93 2.54 -7.51 25.60
C GLY A 93 2.04 -6.12 25.18
N THR A 94 2.29 -5.08 25.97
CA THR A 94 1.98 -3.69 25.63
C THR A 94 3.09 -3.10 24.75
N ARG A 95 2.74 -2.56 23.58
CA ARG A 95 3.67 -1.76 22.76
C ARG A 95 3.83 -0.36 23.35
N LEU A 96 5.08 0.03 23.54
CA LEU A 96 5.48 1.40 23.84
C LEU A 96 6.14 2.03 22.61
N HIS A 97 5.95 3.34 22.47
CA HIS A 97 6.50 4.17 21.40
C HIS A 97 7.14 5.39 22.05
N ASN A 98 8.47 5.50 21.98
CA ASN A 98 9.24 6.49 22.75
C ASN A 98 8.86 6.48 24.25
N HIS A 99 8.71 5.26 24.80
CA HIS A 99 8.27 4.95 26.16
C HIS A 99 6.80 5.29 26.52
N LEU A 100 6.02 5.87 25.61
CA LEU A 100 4.58 6.13 25.78
C LEU A 100 3.71 4.96 25.29
N THR A 101 2.55 4.76 25.90
CA THR A 101 1.59 3.72 25.52
C THR A 101 0.78 4.09 24.28
N TRP A 102 0.69 3.17 23.32
CA TRP A 102 -0.33 3.28 22.28
C TRP A 102 -1.73 2.99 22.86
N PRO A 103 -2.78 3.76 22.51
CA PRO A 103 -2.90 4.61 21.31
C PRO A 103 -2.93 6.12 21.61
N GLU A 104 -2.14 6.63 22.56
CA GLU A 104 -2.21 8.04 23.02
C GLU A 104 -1.48 9.03 22.07
N LEU A 105 -1.60 8.81 20.75
CA LEU A 105 -1.05 9.62 19.65
C LEU A 105 -2.10 9.86 18.57
#